data_AF-A0A0F9WTY9-F1
#
_entry.id   AF-A0A0F9WTY9-F1
#
_cell.length_a   1.000
_cell.length_b   1.000
_cell.length_c   1.000
_cell.angle_alpha   90.00
_cell.angle_beta   90.00
_cell.angle_gamma   90.00
#
_symmetry.space_group_name_H-M   'P 1'
#
loop_
_entity.id
_entity.type
_entity.pdbx_description
1 polymer ?
#
loop_
_entity_poly.entity_id
_entity_poly.type
_entity_poly.pdbx_seq_one_letter_code
_entity_poly.pdbx_strand_id
1 'polypeptide(L)' 'MSSQLKEMLDKDFGSGWCVIVGGHFSGAFTYIGNYYIEITVKDMVIVLFKTFKPEK' A
#
# COMPACT_ATOMS: atom_id res chain seq x y z
N MET A 1 -4.07 -2.17 -12.00
CA MET A 1 -3.37 -1.04 -11.34
C MET A 1 -2.86 -1.41 -9.96
N SER A 2 -3.72 -1.74 -8.98
CA SER A 2 -3.29 -2.08 -7.61
C SER A 2 -2.33 -3.27 -7.53
N SER A 3 -2.61 -4.37 -8.25
CA SER A 3 -1.75 -5.55 -8.27
C SER A 3 -0.36 -5.28 -8.87
N GLN A 4 -0.30 -4.56 -9.98
CA GLN A 4 0.97 -4.20 -10.64
C GLN A 4 1.83 -3.28 -9.76
N LEU A 5 1.20 -2.30 -9.09
CA LEU A 5 1.90 -1.41 -8.16
C LEU A 5 2.41 -2.17 -6.93
N LYS A 6 1.62 -3.10 -6.40
CA LYS A 6 2.04 -4.00 -5.32
C LYS A 6 3.24 -4.86 -5.74
N GLU A 7 3.18 -5.48 -6.92
CA GLU A 7 4.28 -6.32 -7.43
C GLU A 7 5.57 -5.53 -7.60
N MET A 8 5.49 -4.31 -8.14
CA MET A 8 6.63 -3.40 -8.26
C MET A 8 7.21 -3.05 -6.88
N LEU A 9 6.37 -2.69 -5.92
CA LEU A 9 6.81 -2.36 -4.56
C LEU A 9 7.44 -3.56 -3.83
N ASP A 10 6.83 -4.73 -3.96
CA ASP A 10 7.35 -5.96 -3.37
C ASP A 10 8.69 -6.37 -4.02
N LYS A 11 8.88 -6.11 -5.32
CA LYS A 11 10.12 -6.37 -6.07
C LYS A 11 11.25 -5.42 -5.68
N ASP A 12 10.99 -4.11 -5.63
CA ASP A 12 12.02 -3.09 -5.50
C ASP A 12 12.33 -2.73 -4.04
N PHE A 13 11.34 -2.88 -3.14
CA PHE A 13 11.44 -2.48 -1.73
C PHE A 13 11.15 -3.62 -0.75
N GLY A 14 11.13 -4.86 -1.25
CA GLY A 14 10.89 -6.08 -0.47
C GLY A 14 9.41 -6.27 -0.12
N SER A 15 9.04 -7.53 0.13
CA SER A 15 7.63 -7.93 0.23
C SER A 15 6.89 -7.37 1.46
N GLY A 16 5.55 -7.39 1.41
CA GLY A 16 4.67 -7.01 2.53
C GLY A 16 3.86 -5.73 2.26
N TRP A 17 3.86 -5.23 1.03
CA TRP A 17 3.11 -4.04 0.65
C TRP A 17 1.63 -4.34 0.45
N CYS A 18 0.80 -3.43 0.94
CA CYS A 18 -0.63 -3.37 0.72
C CYS A 18 -0.93 -2.12 -0.12
N VAL A 19 -1.74 -2.29 -1.16
CA VAL A 19 -2.10 -1.22 -2.10
C VAL A 19 -3.61 -1.15 -2.22
N ILE A 20 -4.17 -0.01 -1.83
CA ILE A 20 -5.59 0.31 -1.95
C ILE A 20 -5.73 1.42 -2.99
N VAL A 21 -6.60 1.22 -3.98
CA VAL A 21 -6.90 2.22 -5.01
C VAL A 21 -8.41 2.37 -5.11
N GLY A 22 -8.93 3.57 -4.82
CA GLY A 22 -10.37 3.85 -4.88
C GLY A 22 -10.70 5.27 -4.42
N GLY A 23 -11.90 5.78 -4.75
CA GLY A 23 -12.31 7.14 -4.40
C GLY A 23 -12.90 7.30 -2.99
N HIS A 24 -13.49 6.24 -2.44
CA HIS A 24 -14.15 6.28 -1.14
C HIS A 24 -13.86 5.00 -0.35
N PHE A 25 -13.03 5.09 0.68
CA PHE A 25 -12.85 4.02 1.65
C PHE A 25 -12.45 4.60 3.02
N SER A 26 -12.67 3.83 4.07
CA SER A 26 -12.17 4.12 5.42
C SER A 26 -11.83 2.79 6.09
N GLY A 27 -10.73 2.76 6.83
CA GLY A 27 -10.26 1.58 7.53
C GLY A 27 -9.07 1.90 8.44
N ALA A 28 -8.89 1.08 9.47
CA ALA A 28 -7.73 1.16 10.37
C ALA A 28 -6.82 -0.04 10.10
N PHE A 29 -5.55 0.23 9.78
CA PHE A 29 -4.55 -0.78 9.49
C PHE A 29 -3.30 -0.55 10.34
N THR A 30 -2.74 -1.63 10.86
CA THR A 30 -1.39 -1.59 11.44
C THR A 30 -0.38 -1.59 10.30
N TYR A 31 0.55 -0.65 10.32
CA TYR A 31 1.63 -0.55 9.32
C TYR A 31 2.97 -0.30 10.01
N ILE A 32 4.04 -0.61 9.29
CA ILE A 32 5.41 -0.28 9.72
C ILE A 32 5.61 1.22 9.58
N GLY A 33 6.08 1.88 10.64
CA GLY A 33 6.34 3.32 10.65
C GLY A 33 7.23 3.76 9.48
N ASN A 34 6.97 4.96 8.94
CA ASN A 34 7.61 5.55 7.75
C ASN A 34 7.34 4.84 6.41
N TYR A 35 6.55 3.76 6.38
CA TYR A 35 6.12 3.08 5.16
C TYR A 35 4.63 3.23 4.90
N TYR A 36 4.07 4.40 5.20
CA TYR A 36 2.68 4.76 4.86
C TYR A 36 2.70 5.95 3.91
N ILE A 37 1.99 5.82 2.80
CA ILE A 37 1.90 6.82 1.74
C ILE A 37 0.44 6.89 1.29
N GLU A 38 -0.12 8.10 1.29
CA GLU A 38 -1.43 8.38 0.72
C GLU A 38 -1.26 9.43 -0.38
N ILE A 39 -1.78 9.12 -1.57
CA ILE A 39 -1.71 9.98 -2.74
C ILE A 39 -3.14 10.19 -3.25
N THR A 40 -3.57 11.44 -3.30
CA THR A 40 -4.86 11.81 -3.86
C THR A 40 -4.66 12.44 -5.24
N VAL A 41 -5.27 11.84 -6.26
CA VAL A 41 -5.26 12.34 -7.65
C VAL A 41 -6.70 12.51 -8.12
N LYS A 42 -7.18 13.76 -8.17
CA LYS A 42 -8.58 14.09 -8.45
C LYS A 42 -9.52 13.32 -7.50
N ASP A 43 -10.36 12.44 -8.04
CA ASP A 43 -11.35 11.64 -7.29
C ASP A 43 -10.84 10.24 -6.92
N MET A 44 -9.53 9.98 -7.10
CA MET A 44 -8.89 8.71 -6.78
C MET A 44 -7.92 8.88 -5.63
N VAL A 45 -8.08 8.03 -4.61
CA VAL A 45 -7.13 7.90 -3.51
C VAL A 45 -6.34 6.61 -3.70
N ILE A 46 -5.02 6.71 -3.60
CA ILE A 46 -4.09 5.59 -3.62
C ILE A 46 -3.41 5.54 -2.27
N VAL A 47 -3.64 4.48 -1.50
CA VAL A 47 -2.97 4.25 -0.23
C VAL A 47 -2.05 3.05 -0.35
N LEU A 48 -0.80 3.28 0.04
CA LEU A 48 0.28 2.30 0.06
C LEU A 48 0.76 2.19 1.50
N PHE A 49 0.81 0.98 2.02
CA PHE A 49 1.44 0.77 3.32
C PHE A 49 2.13 -0.57 3.40
N LYS A 50 3.21 -0.64 4.18
CA LYS A 50 3.92 -1.89 4.42
C LYS A 50 3.50 -2.50 5.75
N THR A 51 3.22 -3.80 5.75
CA THR A 51 2.90 -4.58 6.95
C THR A 51 4.01 -5.57 7.26
N PHE A 52 4.08 -6.02 8.52
CA PHE A 52 5.00 -7.09 8.88
C PHE A 52 4.56 -8.40 8.22
N LYS A 53 5.46 -8.97 7.42
CA LYS A 53 5.29 -10.29 6.82
C LYS A 53 6.36 -11.21 7.42
N PRO A 54 5.98 -12.25 8.17
CA PRO A 54 6.93 -13.24 8.68
C PRO A 54 7.66 -13.91 7.52
N GLU A 55 8.97 -14.12 7.67
CA GLU A 55 9.72 -15.05 6.82
C GLU A 55 9.31 -16.48 7.21
N LYS A 56 9.03 -17.33 6.20
CA LYS A 56 8.67 -18.73 6.41
C LYS A 56 9.91 -19.57 6.64
#